data_AF-E4ZW59-F1
#
_entry.id   AF-E4ZW59-F1
#
_cell.length_a   1.000
_cell.length_b   1.000
_cell.length_c   1.000
_cell.angle_alpha   90.00
_cell.angle_beta   90.00
_cell.angle_gamma   90.00
#
_symmetry.space_group_name_H-M   'P 1'
#
loop_
_entity.id
_entity.type
_entity.pdbx_description
1 polymer ?
#
loop_
_entity_poly.entity_id
_entity_poly.type
_entity_poly.pdbx_seq_one_letter_code
_entity_poly.pdbx_strand_id
1 'polypeptide(L)'
;MTAPEDAEYLARPEGPRDSEITLQAQQGLPLVLPWGHIPVRLGTTFHSNRQSTNNPWSDETPFVLSDLHMIPKELHFEYGTTSTFKKVKTTTERETADHLTLGFGVGVGLPFLASASVKGTFDKDLQENTDSDKISLNACFRAGTIEFQRQPRLTEEAIIEIKYGQGYKGLCERYGDYYLAGYRLGGDTGIMMSSSGHTRKETDTYGITASVTVLFITASKHWDKDFKSFVIGRQIRLLGYDTLDGKTWKRDSAVGSDVAEVKAWGAFDEEADMNTLRGDTEEIMTRSENGLERIVKILDCHGYRNGESLTFSQCEALLTEGVVVELLLEPMWRLRDVVRWRMENNII
;
A
#
# COMPACT_ATOMS: atom_id res chain seq x y z
N MET A 1 8.01 52.32 4.78
CA MET A 1 7.12 51.80 5.82
C MET A 1 5.96 51.13 5.10
N THR A 2 6.15 49.86 4.78
CA THR A 2 5.26 49.02 3.96
C THR A 2 5.44 47.61 4.49
N ALA A 3 4.41 47.10 5.16
CA ALA A 3 4.36 45.75 5.69
C ALA A 3 4.25 44.74 4.52
N PRO A 4 4.84 43.54 4.64
CA PRO A 4 4.56 42.47 3.70
C PRO A 4 3.20 41.84 4.03
N GLU A 5 2.44 41.53 2.98
CA GLU A 5 1.24 40.70 3.03
C GLU A 5 1.62 39.28 3.47
N ASP A 6 1.32 38.95 4.73
CA ASP A 6 1.33 37.57 5.19
C ASP A 6 0.16 36.83 4.54
N ALA A 7 0.49 35.94 3.60
CA ALA A 7 -0.43 34.92 3.13
C ALA A 7 -0.77 34.02 4.33
N GLU A 8 -1.93 34.28 4.91
CA GLU A 8 -2.56 33.51 5.98
C GLU A 8 -2.77 32.06 5.47
N TYR A 9 -1.77 31.21 5.68
CA TYR A 9 -1.90 29.77 5.53
C TYR A 9 -2.91 29.33 6.59
N LEU A 10 -4.15 29.14 6.16
CA LEU A 10 -5.20 28.50 6.93
C LEU A 10 -4.67 27.16 7.41
N ALA A 11 -4.26 27.10 8.68
CA ALA A 11 -4.10 25.87 9.40
C ALA A 11 -5.42 25.11 9.25
N ARG A 12 -5.39 23.96 8.55
CA ARG A 12 -6.55 23.09 8.41
C ARG A 12 -7.11 22.83 9.83
N PRO A 13 -8.37 23.20 10.11
CA PRO A 13 -8.97 22.92 11.39
C PRO A 13 -9.27 21.42 11.44
N GLU A 14 -8.70 20.75 12.44
CA GLU A 14 -8.90 19.34 12.79
C GLU A 14 -8.40 18.33 11.72
N GLY A 15 -7.66 17.31 12.17
CA GLY A 15 -7.22 16.21 11.31
C GLY A 15 -8.40 15.51 10.62
N PRO A 16 -8.17 14.71 9.56
CA PRO A 16 -9.25 14.11 8.81
C PRO A 16 -10.08 13.21 9.75
N ARG A 17 -11.34 13.59 10.02
CA ARG A 17 -12.28 12.79 10.84
C ARG A 17 -12.72 11.50 10.14
N ASP A 18 -12.44 11.39 8.84
CA ASP A 18 -12.76 10.24 8.00
C ASP A 18 -11.51 9.82 7.20
N SER A 19 -11.18 8.52 7.21
CA SER A 19 -10.13 7.95 6.36
C SER A 19 -10.46 8.18 4.88
N GLU A 20 -9.45 8.18 3.99
CA GLU A 20 -9.68 8.35 2.55
C GLU A 20 -10.63 7.28 1.98
N ILE A 21 -10.53 6.03 2.45
CA ILE A 21 -11.45 4.94 2.11
C ILE A 21 -12.88 5.28 2.56
N THR A 22 -13.06 5.86 3.75
CA THR A 22 -14.37 6.30 4.22
C THR A 22 -15.00 7.28 3.24
N LEU A 23 -14.23 8.27 2.80
CA LEU A 23 -14.70 9.32 1.89
C LEU A 23 -15.02 8.76 0.51
N GLN A 24 -14.16 7.88 -0.03
CA GLN A 24 -14.41 7.19 -1.29
C GLN A 24 -15.66 6.30 -1.21
N ALA A 25 -15.84 5.59 -0.09
CA ALA A 25 -16.97 4.72 0.13
C ALA A 25 -18.29 5.49 0.23
N GLN A 26 -18.30 6.62 0.94
CA GLN A 26 -19.45 7.53 1.03
C GLN A 26 -19.87 8.09 -0.34
N GLN A 27 -18.91 8.27 -1.25
CA GLN A 27 -19.16 8.71 -2.63
C GLN A 27 -19.56 7.56 -3.56
N GLY A 28 -19.53 6.31 -3.10
CA GLY A 28 -19.84 5.13 -3.91
C GLY A 28 -18.82 4.88 -5.02
N LEU A 29 -17.57 5.27 -4.80
CA LEU A 29 -16.45 5.06 -5.74
C LEU A 29 -15.77 3.70 -5.47
N PRO A 30 -15.13 3.08 -6.49
CA PRO A 30 -14.30 1.89 -6.27
C PRO A 30 -13.26 2.12 -5.19
N LEU A 31 -13.00 1.09 -4.39
CA LEU A 31 -12.01 1.13 -3.33
C LEU A 31 -10.79 0.31 -3.73
N VAL A 32 -9.61 0.86 -3.46
CA VAL A 32 -8.33 0.16 -3.62
C VAL A 32 -7.73 0.00 -2.23
N LEU A 33 -7.67 -1.24 -1.74
CA LEU A 33 -7.15 -1.54 -0.41
C LEU A 33 -5.72 -2.07 -0.51
N PRO A 34 -4.74 -1.51 0.21
CA PRO A 34 -3.42 -2.11 0.30
C PRO A 34 -3.55 -3.45 0.99
N TRP A 35 -2.86 -4.47 0.48
CA TRP A 35 -2.99 -5.82 0.98
C TRP A 35 -1.65 -6.44 1.32
N GLY A 36 -1.70 -7.69 1.76
CA GLY A 36 -0.53 -8.51 2.02
C GLY A 36 -0.86 -9.96 1.74
N HIS A 37 -0.30 -10.87 2.54
CA HIS A 37 -0.25 -12.29 2.21
C HIS A 37 -1.51 -13.06 2.64
N ILE A 38 -2.46 -12.39 3.27
CA ILE A 38 -3.68 -13.01 3.79
C ILE A 38 -4.60 -13.38 2.61
N PRO A 39 -5.00 -14.65 2.46
CA PRO A 39 -5.90 -15.04 1.38
C PRO A 39 -7.28 -14.40 1.54
N VAL A 40 -7.76 -13.75 0.48
CA VAL A 40 -9.13 -13.25 0.34
C VAL A 40 -9.59 -13.51 -1.09
N ARG A 41 -10.75 -14.12 -1.28
CA ARG A 41 -11.18 -14.65 -2.58
C ARG A 41 -11.96 -13.61 -3.39
N LEU A 42 -11.74 -13.56 -4.71
CA LEU A 42 -12.60 -12.72 -5.58
C LEU A 42 -14.08 -13.09 -5.39
N GLY A 43 -14.93 -12.07 -5.33
CA GLY A 43 -16.35 -12.19 -5.03
C GLY A 43 -16.67 -12.17 -3.52
N THR A 44 -15.69 -12.19 -2.63
CA THR A 44 -15.91 -11.88 -1.21
C THR A 44 -16.41 -10.44 -1.07
N THR A 45 -17.40 -10.24 -0.20
CA THR A 45 -18.06 -8.95 -0.05
C THR A 45 -17.58 -8.20 1.19
N PHE A 46 -17.72 -6.88 1.15
CA PHE A 46 -17.14 -5.96 2.10
C PHE A 46 -18.18 -4.93 2.55
N HIS A 47 -18.19 -4.66 3.86
CA HIS A 47 -19.02 -3.66 4.50
C HIS A 47 -18.19 -2.41 4.79
N SER A 48 -18.35 -1.35 4.00
CA SER A 48 -17.61 -0.10 4.19
C SER A 48 -17.89 0.56 5.56
N ASN A 49 -19.10 0.39 6.09
CA ASN A 49 -19.46 0.87 7.42
C ASN A 49 -18.81 0.07 8.57
N ARG A 50 -18.19 -1.08 8.29
CA ARG A 50 -17.45 -1.90 9.27
C ARG A 50 -15.93 -1.76 9.15
N GLN A 51 -15.42 -0.84 8.31
CA GLN A 51 -13.99 -0.64 8.09
C GLN A 51 -13.18 -0.32 9.37
N SER A 52 -13.82 0.23 10.40
CA SER A 52 -13.19 0.50 11.71
C SER A 52 -13.10 -0.74 12.61
N THR A 53 -13.68 -1.87 12.20
CA THR A 53 -13.63 -3.15 12.91
C THR A 53 -12.46 -4.00 12.44
N ASN A 54 -12.20 -5.11 13.17
CA ASN A 54 -11.17 -6.06 12.79
C ASN A 54 -11.56 -6.94 11.58
N ASN A 55 -12.86 -7.05 11.27
CA ASN A 55 -13.35 -7.86 10.16
C ASN A 55 -14.48 -7.14 9.41
N PRO A 56 -14.16 -6.40 8.33
CA PRO A 56 -15.17 -5.76 7.49
C PRO A 56 -15.76 -6.68 6.42
N TRP A 57 -15.26 -7.91 6.27
CA TRP A 57 -15.74 -8.87 5.28
C TRP A 57 -17.07 -9.50 5.70
N SER A 58 -17.93 -9.81 4.75
CA SER A 58 -19.16 -10.56 5.03
C SER A 58 -18.92 -12.07 4.99
N ASP A 59 -19.65 -12.79 5.84
CA ASP A 59 -19.68 -14.25 5.84
C ASP A 59 -20.68 -14.80 4.79
N GLU A 60 -21.62 -13.97 4.33
CA GLU A 60 -22.61 -14.33 3.31
C GLU A 60 -22.26 -13.71 1.95
N THR A 61 -22.51 -14.45 0.87
CA THR A 61 -22.33 -13.96 -0.50
C THR A 61 -23.66 -13.79 -1.21
N PRO A 62 -23.90 -12.67 -1.91
CA PRO A 62 -25.08 -12.48 -2.73
C PRO A 62 -24.92 -13.12 -4.11
N PHE A 63 -23.78 -13.78 -4.39
CA PHE A 63 -23.45 -14.29 -5.71
C PHE A 63 -23.71 -15.78 -5.83
N VAL A 64 -24.18 -16.21 -7.02
CA VAL A 64 -24.31 -17.62 -7.34
C VAL A 64 -22.91 -18.25 -7.40
N LEU A 65 -22.59 -19.09 -6.41
CA LEU A 65 -21.24 -19.66 -6.28
C LEU A 65 -20.82 -20.45 -7.52
N SER A 66 -21.70 -21.23 -8.14
CA SER A 66 -21.38 -21.96 -9.36
C SER A 66 -21.04 -21.02 -10.53
N ASP A 67 -21.76 -19.91 -10.67
CA ASP A 67 -21.45 -18.86 -11.64
C ASP A 67 -20.09 -18.24 -11.35
N LEU A 68 -19.85 -17.84 -10.10
CA LEU A 68 -18.61 -17.22 -9.63
C LEU A 68 -17.37 -18.10 -9.90
N HIS A 69 -17.50 -19.42 -9.74
CA HIS A 69 -16.42 -20.37 -10.07
C HIS A 69 -16.16 -20.47 -11.57
N MET A 70 -17.19 -20.35 -12.41
CA MET A 70 -17.10 -20.48 -13.86
C MET A 70 -16.67 -19.20 -14.58
N ILE A 71 -16.77 -18.03 -13.95
CA ILE A 71 -16.29 -16.78 -14.56
C ILE A 71 -14.77 -16.83 -14.70
N PRO A 72 -14.20 -16.61 -15.91
CA PRO A 72 -12.76 -16.48 -16.09
C PRO A 72 -12.18 -15.33 -15.25
N LYS A 73 -11.05 -15.59 -14.58
CA LYS A 73 -10.27 -14.59 -13.84
C LYS A 73 -9.09 -14.21 -14.70
N GLU A 74 -9.28 -13.20 -15.55
CA GLU A 74 -8.29 -12.86 -16.56
C GLU A 74 -7.13 -12.09 -15.94
N LEU A 75 -5.92 -12.56 -16.22
CA LEU A 75 -4.67 -11.90 -15.88
C LEU A 75 -4.27 -10.94 -17.00
N HIS A 76 -4.13 -9.66 -16.68
CA HIS A 76 -3.66 -8.63 -17.61
C HIS A 76 -2.36 -8.03 -17.09
N PHE A 77 -1.28 -8.16 -17.85
CA PHE A 77 0.01 -7.55 -17.49
C PHE A 77 0.05 -6.06 -17.83
N GLU A 78 0.59 -5.28 -16.92
CA GLU A 78 0.96 -3.89 -17.12
C GLU A 78 2.43 -3.84 -17.53
N TYR A 79 2.69 -3.83 -18.84
CA TYR A 79 4.05 -3.79 -19.38
C TYR A 79 4.70 -2.41 -19.18
N GLY A 80 5.27 -2.18 -17.99
CA GLY A 80 6.38 -1.23 -17.78
C GLY A 80 6.04 0.26 -17.63
N THR A 81 4.77 0.66 -17.54
CA THR A 81 4.40 2.09 -17.43
C THR A 81 4.05 2.57 -16.02
N THR A 82 4.01 1.70 -15.01
CA THR A 82 3.46 2.01 -13.68
C THR A 82 4.45 1.66 -12.56
N SER A 83 5.73 2.01 -12.75
CA SER A 83 6.70 2.05 -11.64
C SER A 83 6.90 3.49 -11.18
N THR A 84 6.67 3.76 -9.90
CA THR A 84 6.82 5.11 -9.33
C THR A 84 7.89 5.12 -8.26
N PHE A 85 8.76 6.12 -8.33
CA PHE A 85 9.76 6.40 -7.30
C PHE A 85 9.49 7.76 -6.71
N LYS A 86 9.32 7.81 -5.40
CA LYS A 86 9.04 9.05 -4.68
C LYS A 86 10.00 9.20 -3.53
N LYS A 87 10.44 10.45 -3.34
CA LYS A 87 11.39 10.87 -2.33
C LYS A 87 10.84 12.09 -1.61
N VAL A 88 10.86 12.05 -0.29
CA VAL A 88 10.47 13.17 0.56
C VAL A 88 11.55 13.39 1.62
N LYS A 89 11.87 14.65 1.86
CA LYS A 89 12.79 15.09 2.90
C LYS A 89 12.12 16.20 3.69
N THR A 90 12.13 16.08 5.01
CA THR A 90 11.68 17.12 5.92
C THR A 90 12.72 17.33 7.02
N THR A 91 12.76 18.55 7.54
CA THR A 91 13.66 18.94 8.66
C THR A 91 12.86 19.41 9.87
N THR A 92 11.56 19.12 9.90
CA THR A 92 10.66 19.53 10.97
C THR A 92 9.86 18.32 11.48
N GLU A 93 9.61 18.31 12.79
CA GLU A 93 8.83 17.25 13.46
C GLU A 93 7.38 17.18 12.96
N ARG A 94 6.83 18.29 12.43
CA ARG A 94 5.41 18.44 12.07
C ARG A 94 5.06 17.95 10.66
N GLU A 95 6.05 17.67 9.81
CA GLU A 95 5.83 17.31 8.40
C GLU A 95 5.70 15.78 8.18
N THR A 96 5.27 15.03 9.20
CA THR A 96 5.02 13.57 9.10
C THR A 96 3.97 13.21 8.02
N ALA A 97 3.04 14.12 7.73
CA ALA A 97 2.03 13.92 6.69
C ALA A 97 2.65 13.71 5.29
N ASP A 98 3.72 14.43 4.96
CA ASP A 98 4.38 14.30 3.64
C ASP A 98 5.04 12.93 3.48
N HIS A 99 5.54 12.35 4.58
CA HIS A 99 6.09 11.01 4.62
C HIS A 99 5.00 9.93 4.58
N LEU A 100 3.82 10.18 5.16
CA LEU A 100 2.69 9.24 5.12
C LEU A 100 2.18 9.02 3.69
N THR A 101 2.27 10.05 2.83
CA THR A 101 1.96 9.93 1.40
C THR A 101 2.92 9.01 0.61
N LEU A 102 3.91 8.39 1.26
CA LEU A 102 4.83 7.42 0.68
C LEU A 102 4.55 5.97 1.09
N GLY A 103 3.82 5.73 2.19
CA GLY A 103 3.30 4.40 2.49
C GLY A 103 2.02 4.20 1.70
N PHE A 104 0.98 4.89 2.15
CA PHE A 104 -0.31 5.08 1.47
C PHE A 104 -1.15 6.14 2.21
N GLY A 105 -0.94 6.32 3.53
CA GLY A 105 -1.65 7.30 4.35
C GLY A 105 -3.04 6.83 4.80
N VAL A 106 -3.43 5.61 4.42
CA VAL A 106 -4.77 5.05 4.61
C VAL A 106 -4.79 3.94 5.67
N GLY A 107 -3.64 3.34 6.02
CA GLY A 107 -3.57 2.35 7.10
C GLY A 107 -3.84 2.95 8.50
N VAL A 108 -3.72 4.26 8.63
CA VAL A 108 -3.99 4.99 9.87
C VAL A 108 -5.49 4.99 10.17
N GLY A 109 -5.88 4.22 11.17
CA GLY A 109 -7.26 4.16 11.67
C GLY A 109 -8.11 3.01 11.10
N LEU A 110 -7.54 2.10 10.31
CA LEU A 110 -8.22 0.92 9.79
C LEU A 110 -7.54 -0.37 10.31
N PRO A 111 -8.02 -0.92 11.44
CA PRO A 111 -7.34 -2.03 12.14
C PRO A 111 -7.10 -3.25 11.26
N PHE A 112 -8.05 -3.58 10.39
CA PHE A 112 -7.94 -4.74 9.49
C PHE A 112 -6.85 -4.58 8.42
N LEU A 113 -6.56 -3.36 7.96
CA LEU A 113 -5.47 -3.10 7.01
C LEU A 113 -4.11 -3.11 7.69
N ALA A 114 -4.05 -2.60 8.93
CA ALA A 114 -2.82 -2.61 9.73
C ALA A 114 -2.34 -4.04 10.00
N SER A 115 -3.24 -5.00 10.19
CA SER A 115 -2.90 -6.42 10.33
C SER A 115 -2.67 -7.14 8.99
N ALA A 116 -3.32 -6.68 7.92
CA ALA A 116 -3.23 -7.33 6.61
C ALA A 116 -2.01 -6.93 5.78
N SER A 117 -1.44 -5.74 6.00
CA SER A 117 -0.34 -5.22 5.17
C SER A 117 0.80 -4.63 6.00
N VAL A 118 2.04 -4.93 5.58
CA VAL A 118 3.25 -4.31 6.14
C VAL A 118 3.28 -2.79 5.97
N LYS A 119 2.59 -2.27 4.95
CA LYS A 119 2.41 -0.83 4.76
C LYS A 119 1.62 -0.19 5.90
N GLY A 120 0.58 -0.87 6.40
CA GLY A 120 -0.21 -0.36 7.51
C GLY A 120 0.60 -0.30 8.81
N THR A 121 1.49 -1.27 9.02
CA THR A 121 2.45 -1.24 10.14
C THR A 121 3.46 -0.09 9.98
N PHE A 122 4.01 0.10 8.77
CA PHE A 122 4.91 1.22 8.49
C PHE A 122 4.25 2.59 8.68
N ASP A 123 3.02 2.79 8.18
CA ASP A 123 2.25 4.02 8.36
C ASP A 123 2.02 4.32 9.85
N LYS A 124 1.73 3.28 10.65
CA LYS A 124 1.59 3.41 12.10
C LYS A 124 2.91 3.81 12.77
N ASP A 125 4.00 3.10 12.48
CA ASP A 125 5.33 3.42 13.04
C ASP A 125 5.81 4.82 12.63
N LEU A 126 5.45 5.27 11.42
CA LEU A 126 5.74 6.60 10.92
C LEU A 126 4.94 7.68 11.67
N GLN A 127 3.66 7.43 11.96
CA GLN A 127 2.82 8.35 12.72
C GLN A 127 3.30 8.50 14.17
N GLU A 128 3.83 7.43 14.77
CA GLU A 128 4.43 7.44 16.11
C GLU A 128 5.82 8.11 16.15
N ASN A 129 6.40 8.45 14.99
CA ASN A 129 7.72 9.05 14.89
C ASN A 129 7.72 10.57 15.15
N THR A 130 8.42 10.98 16.20
CA THR A 130 8.56 12.39 16.63
C THR A 130 9.91 13.02 16.29
N ASP A 131 10.72 12.40 15.43
CA ASP A 131 12.06 12.90 15.10
C ASP A 131 11.98 14.15 14.20
N SER A 132 12.97 15.05 14.29
CA SER A 132 12.93 16.33 13.57
C SER A 132 13.35 16.21 12.11
N ASP A 133 14.44 15.50 11.83
CA ASP A 133 14.92 15.30 10.47
C ASP A 133 14.41 13.96 9.95
N LYS A 134 13.71 13.95 8.81
CA LYS A 134 13.19 12.73 8.19
C LYS A 134 13.50 12.69 6.71
N ILE A 135 13.82 11.50 6.23
CA ILE A 135 14.09 11.19 4.84
C ILE A 135 13.34 9.92 4.53
N SER A 136 12.49 9.95 3.52
CA SER A 136 11.79 8.75 3.06
C SER A 136 11.92 8.55 1.56
N LEU A 137 12.04 7.28 1.19
CA LEU A 137 11.99 6.81 -0.19
C LEU A 137 10.92 5.74 -0.29
N ASN A 138 10.24 5.72 -1.42
CA ASN A 138 9.30 4.67 -1.77
C ASN A 138 9.47 4.33 -3.25
N ALA A 139 9.47 3.03 -3.51
CA ALA A 139 9.45 2.42 -4.82
C ALA A 139 8.19 1.56 -4.92
N CYS A 140 7.33 1.87 -5.89
CA CYS A 140 6.11 1.13 -6.15
C CYS A 140 6.16 0.54 -7.54
N PHE A 141 5.88 -0.76 -7.65
CA PHE A 141 5.85 -1.50 -8.89
C PHE A 141 4.45 -2.06 -9.10
N ARG A 142 3.85 -1.81 -10.27
CA ARG A 142 2.59 -2.42 -10.69
C ARG A 142 2.88 -3.23 -11.94
N ALA A 143 2.49 -4.50 -11.90
CA ALA A 143 2.84 -5.50 -12.92
C ALA A 143 1.62 -6.06 -13.65
N GLY A 144 0.42 -5.87 -13.09
CA GLY A 144 -0.80 -6.33 -13.74
C GLY A 144 -2.03 -6.29 -12.85
N THR A 145 -3.13 -6.77 -13.40
CA THR A 145 -4.39 -6.97 -12.70
C THR A 145 -4.92 -8.38 -12.95
N ILE A 146 -5.68 -8.88 -11.99
CA ILE A 146 -6.52 -10.05 -12.16
C ILE A 146 -7.95 -9.60 -11.90
N GLU A 147 -8.86 -9.79 -12.85
CA GLU A 147 -10.24 -9.39 -12.69
C GLU A 147 -11.20 -10.41 -13.30
N PHE A 148 -12.46 -10.36 -12.87
CA PHE A 148 -13.50 -11.15 -13.51
C PHE A 148 -13.77 -10.63 -14.94
N GLN A 149 -13.78 -11.53 -15.93
CA GLN A 149 -14.14 -11.18 -17.31
C GLN A 149 -15.57 -10.59 -17.43
N ARG A 150 -16.45 -10.94 -16.49
CA ARG A 150 -17.78 -10.36 -16.35
C ARG A 150 -18.22 -10.30 -14.90
N GLN A 151 -19.15 -9.40 -14.60
CA GLN A 151 -19.75 -9.32 -13.27
C GLN A 151 -20.45 -10.65 -12.87
N PRO A 152 -20.34 -11.06 -11.60
CA PRO A 152 -21.05 -12.22 -11.08
C PRO A 152 -22.56 -11.98 -10.99
N ARG A 153 -23.32 -13.06 -11.15
CA ARG A 153 -24.78 -13.02 -11.02
C ARG A 153 -25.23 -13.10 -9.57
N LEU A 154 -26.31 -12.40 -9.26
CA LEU A 154 -26.95 -12.47 -7.94
C LEU A 154 -27.72 -13.78 -7.76
N THR A 155 -27.80 -14.26 -6.52
CA THR A 155 -28.72 -15.35 -6.15
C THR A 155 -30.18 -14.87 -6.17
N GLU A 156 -31.12 -15.82 -6.24
CA GLU A 156 -32.55 -15.50 -6.19
C GLU A 156 -32.91 -14.78 -4.88
N GLU A 157 -32.31 -15.16 -3.75
CA GLU A 157 -32.55 -14.52 -2.45
C GLU A 157 -32.07 -13.07 -2.44
N ALA A 158 -30.92 -12.78 -3.04
CA ALA A 158 -30.42 -11.41 -3.17
C ALA A 158 -31.34 -10.58 -4.08
N ILE A 159 -31.86 -11.17 -5.16
CA ILE A 159 -32.82 -10.49 -6.06
C ILE A 159 -34.15 -10.23 -5.34
N ILE A 160 -34.66 -11.21 -4.57
CA ILE A 160 -35.87 -11.08 -3.75
C ILE A 160 -35.71 -9.97 -2.72
N GLU A 161 -34.56 -9.87 -2.04
CA GLU A 161 -34.29 -8.79 -1.09
C GLU A 161 -34.37 -7.41 -1.76
N ILE A 162 -33.81 -7.28 -2.97
CA ILE A 162 -33.88 -6.03 -3.75
C ILE A 162 -35.31 -5.71 -4.19
N LYS A 163 -36.12 -6.70 -4.55
CA LYS A 163 -37.46 -6.47 -5.12
C LYS A 163 -38.57 -6.34 -4.10
N TYR A 164 -38.57 -7.22 -3.10
CA TYR A 164 -39.67 -7.40 -2.17
C TYR A 164 -39.27 -7.15 -0.71
N GLY A 165 -37.96 -7.13 -0.42
CA GLY A 165 -37.41 -6.82 0.89
C GLY A 165 -37.20 -5.33 1.12
N GLN A 166 -36.07 -4.97 1.74
CA GLN A 166 -35.72 -3.56 2.02
C GLN A 166 -34.99 -2.89 0.84
N GLY A 167 -35.07 -3.46 -0.35
CA GLY A 167 -34.44 -2.93 -1.55
C GLY A 167 -32.92 -3.03 -1.52
N TYR A 168 -32.27 -2.12 -2.23
CA TYR A 168 -30.80 -2.04 -2.26
C TYR A 168 -30.20 -1.87 -0.86
N LYS A 169 -30.90 -1.20 0.05
CA LYS A 169 -30.43 -1.00 1.43
C LYS A 169 -30.36 -2.34 2.17
N GLY A 170 -31.40 -3.19 2.05
CA GLY A 170 -31.40 -4.53 2.63
C GLY A 170 -30.28 -5.42 2.10
N LEU A 171 -30.04 -5.35 0.79
CA LEU A 171 -28.91 -6.04 0.16
C LEU A 171 -27.57 -5.62 0.79
N CYS A 172 -27.34 -4.32 0.95
CA CYS A 172 -26.08 -3.80 1.52
C CYS A 172 -25.92 -4.14 3.01
N GLU A 173 -27.01 -4.07 3.77
CA GLU A 173 -27.00 -4.41 5.20
C GLU A 173 -26.64 -5.89 5.42
N ARG A 174 -27.16 -6.78 4.56
CA ARG A 174 -26.95 -8.22 4.66
C ARG A 174 -25.61 -8.66 4.08
N TYR A 175 -25.31 -8.27 2.84
CA TYR A 175 -24.19 -8.83 2.09
C TYR A 175 -22.98 -7.89 2.00
N GLY A 176 -23.13 -6.61 2.32
CA GLY A 176 -22.10 -5.59 2.08
C GLY A 176 -22.40 -4.75 0.86
N ASP A 177 -21.79 -3.57 0.83
CA ASP A 177 -21.98 -2.54 -0.21
C ASP A 177 -20.88 -2.57 -1.28
N TYR A 178 -19.83 -3.38 -1.07
CA TYR A 178 -18.76 -3.63 -2.02
C TYR A 178 -18.51 -5.14 -2.20
N TYR A 179 -17.90 -5.51 -3.32
CA TYR A 179 -17.33 -6.84 -3.51
C TYR A 179 -15.93 -6.75 -4.11
N LEU A 180 -15.10 -7.74 -3.79
CA LEU A 180 -13.76 -7.89 -4.34
C LEU A 180 -13.85 -8.31 -5.81
N ALA A 181 -13.63 -7.37 -6.71
CA ALA A 181 -13.77 -7.56 -8.15
C ALA A 181 -12.46 -7.99 -8.82
N GLY A 182 -11.32 -7.63 -8.22
CA GLY A 182 -10.00 -7.98 -8.76
C GLY A 182 -8.85 -7.79 -7.78
N TYR A 183 -7.67 -8.18 -8.24
CA TYR A 183 -6.39 -7.96 -7.57
C TYR A 183 -5.51 -7.06 -8.43
N ARG A 184 -4.69 -6.24 -7.79
CA ARG A 184 -3.53 -5.60 -8.44
C ARG A 184 -2.27 -6.37 -8.08
N LEU A 185 -1.53 -6.76 -9.11
CA LEU A 185 -0.23 -7.39 -8.99
C LEU A 185 0.87 -6.35 -8.97
N GLY A 186 1.84 -6.52 -8.08
CA GLY A 186 2.90 -5.56 -7.88
C GLY A 186 3.74 -5.84 -6.65
N GLY A 187 4.48 -4.83 -6.23
CA GLY A 187 5.34 -4.87 -5.06
C GLY A 187 5.77 -3.47 -4.68
N ASP A 188 5.75 -3.17 -3.40
CA ASP A 188 6.12 -1.87 -2.88
C ASP A 188 7.21 -2.03 -1.82
N THR A 189 8.20 -1.16 -1.92
CA THR A 189 9.27 -1.05 -0.92
C THR A 189 9.35 0.39 -0.46
N GLY A 190 9.63 0.56 0.82
CA GLY A 190 9.77 1.88 1.42
C GLY A 190 10.80 1.87 2.52
N ILE A 191 11.45 3.02 2.68
CA ILE A 191 12.42 3.28 3.73
C ILE A 191 12.19 4.69 4.26
N MET A 192 12.24 4.84 5.57
CA MET A 192 12.41 6.11 6.24
C MET A 192 13.62 6.04 7.16
N MET A 193 14.47 7.04 7.06
CA MET A 193 15.46 7.35 8.08
C MET A 193 15.10 8.66 8.75
N SER A 194 15.13 8.67 10.08
CA SER A 194 14.84 9.85 10.87
C SER A 194 15.85 10.04 11.99
N SER A 195 15.99 11.27 12.46
CA SER A 195 16.95 11.61 13.50
C SER A 195 16.45 12.72 14.42
N SER A 196 16.71 12.56 15.72
CA SER A 196 16.46 13.57 16.74
C SER A 196 17.77 14.26 17.13
N GLY A 197 17.81 15.60 17.00
CA GLY A 197 18.99 16.40 17.33
C GLY A 197 18.61 17.78 17.87
N HIS A 198 19.08 18.11 19.07
CA HIS A 198 18.91 19.43 19.67
C HIS A 198 19.61 20.50 18.84
N THR A 199 18.86 21.57 18.57
CA THR A 199 19.28 22.92 18.19
C THR A 199 20.78 23.21 18.38
N ARG A 200 21.59 22.85 17.38
CA ARG A 200 22.77 23.66 17.06
C ARG A 200 22.68 24.03 15.60
N LYS A 201 22.53 25.33 15.43
CA LYS A 201 22.34 26.10 14.21
C LYS A 201 23.60 25.99 13.34
N GLU A 202 23.85 24.82 12.77
CA GLU A 202 24.66 24.68 11.57
C GLU A 202 23.71 24.36 10.44
N THR A 203 23.55 25.37 9.59
CA THR A 203 22.76 25.35 8.36
C THR A 203 23.46 24.46 7.34
N ASP A 204 23.57 23.17 7.63
CA ASP A 204 24.04 22.22 6.65
C ASP A 204 22.86 21.90 5.74
N THR A 205 22.99 22.35 4.51
CA THR A 205 21.98 22.21 3.48
C THR A 205 22.05 20.76 3.01
N TYR A 206 21.32 19.87 3.69
CA TYR A 206 21.35 18.44 3.40
C TYR A 206 20.53 18.14 2.13
N GLY A 207 21.10 18.33 0.95
CA GLY A 207 20.52 17.87 -0.31
C GLY A 207 20.55 16.35 -0.37
N ILE A 208 19.42 15.71 -0.72
CA ILE A 208 19.37 14.27 -0.91
C ILE A 208 18.80 14.06 -2.31
N THR A 209 19.44 13.22 -3.13
CA THR A 209 18.91 12.82 -4.44
C THR A 209 18.58 11.31 -4.37
N ALA A 210 17.82 10.70 -5.27
CA ALA A 210 17.67 9.23 -5.36
C ALA A 210 17.65 8.82 -6.84
N SER A 211 18.06 7.60 -7.16
CA SER A 211 18.01 7.06 -8.53
C SER A 211 17.67 5.59 -8.45
N VAL A 212 16.68 5.21 -9.25
CA VAL A 212 16.36 3.81 -9.48
C VAL A 212 16.49 3.56 -10.97
N THR A 213 17.28 2.54 -11.31
CA THR A 213 17.38 2.07 -12.69
C THR A 213 16.35 0.98 -12.88
N VAL A 214 15.17 1.35 -13.36
CA VAL A 214 14.23 0.37 -13.91
C VAL A 214 14.60 0.15 -15.37
N LEU A 215 14.67 -1.10 -15.79
CA LEU A 215 14.92 -1.48 -17.19
C LEU A 215 14.10 -0.56 -18.14
N PHE A 216 14.82 0.13 -19.04
CA PHE A 216 14.41 1.21 -19.98
C PHE A 216 14.55 2.69 -19.55
N ILE A 217 14.91 3.01 -18.30
CA ILE A 217 15.30 4.39 -17.91
C ILE A 217 16.61 4.34 -17.11
N THR A 218 17.72 4.66 -17.78
CA THR A 218 19.02 4.80 -17.12
C THR A 218 19.12 6.17 -16.48
N ALA A 219 18.85 6.26 -15.18
CA ALA A 219 19.29 7.38 -14.37
C ALA A 219 20.34 6.85 -13.38
N SER A 220 21.62 7.04 -13.70
CA SER A 220 22.72 6.62 -12.83
C SER A 220 23.18 7.77 -11.93
N LYS A 221 23.16 7.57 -10.60
CA LYS A 221 23.96 8.38 -9.66
C LYS A 221 24.27 7.59 -8.38
N HIS A 222 25.41 7.90 -7.78
CA HIS A 222 26.11 7.15 -6.74
C HIS A 222 25.79 7.73 -5.33
N TRP A 223 25.55 6.87 -4.33
CA TRP A 223 24.80 7.18 -3.08
C TRP A 223 25.61 7.17 -1.77
N ASP A 224 26.91 6.86 -1.79
CA ASP A 224 27.69 6.60 -0.56
C ASP A 224 27.89 7.83 0.35
N LYS A 225 27.77 9.05 -0.17
CA LYS A 225 28.10 10.28 0.59
C LYS A 225 26.99 10.72 1.56
N ASP A 226 25.74 10.44 1.25
CA ASP A 226 24.60 11.13 1.89
C ASP A 226 24.25 10.51 3.25
N PHE A 227 24.25 9.18 3.35
CA PHE A 227 23.97 8.47 4.60
C PHE A 227 25.10 8.59 5.64
N LYS A 228 26.35 8.63 5.18
CA LYS A 228 27.53 8.83 6.04
C LYS A 228 27.46 10.13 6.85
N SER A 229 26.80 11.16 6.33
CA SER A 229 26.60 12.45 7.00
C SER A 229 25.47 12.45 8.05
N PHE A 230 24.49 11.56 7.90
CA PHE A 230 23.32 11.47 8.79
C PHE A 230 23.64 10.83 10.16
N VAL A 231 24.74 10.06 10.22
CA VAL A 231 25.11 9.17 11.34
C VAL A 231 25.91 9.85 12.46
N ILE A 232 26.62 10.93 12.18
CA ILE A 232 27.60 11.46 13.15
C ILE A 232 26.88 12.22 14.29
N GLY A 233 26.91 11.65 15.50
CA GLY A 233 26.53 12.33 16.74
C GLY A 233 25.04 12.47 16.99
N ARG A 234 24.19 11.67 16.34
CA ARG A 234 22.73 11.71 16.47
C ARG A 234 22.13 10.33 16.71
N GLN A 235 20.97 10.30 17.36
CA GLN A 235 20.12 9.11 17.37
C GLN A 235 19.47 8.98 16.00
N ILE A 236 19.61 7.82 15.35
CA ILE A 236 18.93 7.53 14.08
C ILE A 236 17.90 6.45 14.31
N ARG A 237 16.74 6.60 13.67
CA ARG A 237 15.77 5.55 13.48
C ARG A 237 15.64 5.22 12.00
N LEU A 238 15.62 3.93 11.70
CA LEU A 238 15.33 3.36 10.39
C LEU A 238 14.00 2.60 10.50
N LEU A 239 13.05 2.96 9.62
CA LEU A 239 11.85 2.19 9.34
C LEU A 239 11.90 1.74 7.89
N GLY A 240 11.44 0.54 7.58
CA GLY A 240 11.31 0.09 6.21
C GLY A 240 10.28 -1.02 6.04
N TYR A 241 9.88 -1.25 4.79
CA TYR A 241 8.97 -2.35 4.44
C TYR A 241 9.22 -2.85 3.01
N ASP A 242 8.83 -4.10 2.77
CA ASP A 242 8.81 -4.78 1.47
C ASP A 242 7.56 -5.66 1.41
N THR A 243 6.61 -5.32 0.54
CA THR A 243 5.32 -6.02 0.48
C THR A 243 5.45 -7.43 -0.11
N LEU A 244 6.41 -7.63 -1.03
CA LEU A 244 6.61 -8.92 -1.69
C LEU A 244 6.98 -10.01 -0.68
N ASP A 245 7.94 -9.74 0.21
CA ASP A 245 8.34 -10.70 1.25
C ASP A 245 7.56 -10.53 2.56
N GLY A 246 6.64 -9.55 2.63
CA GLY A 246 5.94 -9.23 3.88
C GLY A 246 6.90 -8.83 5.01
N LYS A 247 8.03 -8.20 4.67
CA LYS A 247 9.11 -7.87 5.63
C LYS A 247 9.02 -6.41 6.07
N THR A 248 9.31 -6.16 7.34
CA THR A 248 9.50 -4.82 7.91
C THR A 248 10.86 -4.71 8.57
N TRP A 249 11.41 -3.49 8.57
CA TRP A 249 12.63 -3.13 9.28
C TRP A 249 12.28 -2.05 10.29
N LYS A 250 12.72 -2.22 11.53
CA LYS A 250 12.63 -1.21 12.59
C LYS A 250 13.90 -1.27 13.41
N ARG A 251 14.73 -0.24 13.28
CA ARG A 251 16.01 -0.15 13.98
C ARG A 251 16.20 1.24 14.55
N ASP A 252 16.66 1.29 15.79
CA ASP A 252 17.08 2.51 16.45
C ASP A 252 18.58 2.38 16.77
N SER A 253 19.39 3.37 16.38
CA SER A 253 20.77 3.51 16.85
C SER A 253 20.80 4.44 18.06
N ALA A 254 21.37 3.99 19.18
CA ALA A 254 21.52 4.84 20.36
C ALA A 254 22.65 5.87 20.16
N VAL A 255 22.53 7.04 20.78
CA VAL A 255 23.61 8.05 20.84
C VAL A 255 24.88 7.41 21.39
N GLY A 256 25.99 7.49 20.65
CA GLY A 256 27.28 6.90 21.04
C GLY A 256 27.50 5.44 20.62
N SER A 257 26.62 4.85 19.80
CA SER A 257 26.86 3.58 19.09
C SER A 257 27.79 3.73 17.86
N ASP A 258 28.51 4.85 17.80
CA ASP A 258 29.22 5.36 16.63
C ASP A 258 30.30 4.42 16.07
N VAL A 259 30.96 3.57 16.87
CA VAL A 259 32.15 2.86 16.35
C VAL A 259 31.80 1.76 15.36
N ALA A 260 30.71 1.02 15.56
CA ALA A 260 30.30 -0.05 14.64
C ALA A 260 29.64 0.52 13.39
N GLU A 261 28.74 1.50 13.54
CA GLU A 261 28.09 2.17 12.41
C GLU A 261 29.09 3.02 11.60
N VAL A 262 29.95 3.83 12.22
CA VAL A 262 30.97 4.61 11.48
C VAL A 262 31.98 3.70 10.77
N LYS A 263 32.27 2.51 11.34
CA LYS A 263 33.05 1.48 10.64
C LYS A 263 32.26 0.85 9.50
N ALA A 264 30.99 0.48 9.69
CA ALA A 264 30.13 -0.03 8.63
C ALA A 264 30.03 0.96 7.47
N TRP A 265 29.77 2.24 7.71
CA TRP A 265 29.76 3.31 6.69
C TRP A 265 31.16 3.72 6.18
N GLY A 266 32.25 3.23 6.78
CA GLY A 266 33.62 3.66 6.52
C GLY A 266 34.53 2.60 5.91
N ALA A 267 34.31 1.33 6.24
CA ALA A 267 34.95 0.14 5.72
C ALA A 267 33.89 -0.58 4.89
N PHE A 268 34.11 -0.68 3.58
CA PHE A 268 33.29 -1.51 2.68
C PHE A 268 33.59 -2.99 2.98
N ASP A 269 33.10 -3.51 4.10
CA ASP A 269 33.37 -4.85 4.60
C ASP A 269 32.03 -5.58 4.88
N GLU A 270 31.67 -6.51 3.98
CA GLU A 270 30.38 -7.20 3.96
C GLU A 270 30.10 -8.00 5.26
N GLU A 271 31.12 -8.52 5.93
CA GLU A 271 30.96 -9.24 7.21
C GLU A 271 30.66 -8.31 8.39
N ALA A 272 31.07 -7.03 8.30
CA ALA A 272 30.82 -6.03 9.32
C ALA A 272 29.44 -5.35 9.19
N ASP A 273 28.79 -5.48 8.02
CA ASP A 273 27.54 -4.79 7.69
C ASP A 273 26.27 -5.57 8.11
N MET A 274 26.39 -6.87 8.45
CA MET A 274 25.25 -7.66 8.94
C MET A 274 24.70 -7.11 10.26
N ASN A 275 23.39 -6.84 10.29
CA ASN A 275 22.67 -6.23 11.42
C ASN A 275 23.07 -4.79 11.74
N THR A 276 23.59 -4.04 10.77
CA THR A 276 23.82 -2.59 10.89
C THR A 276 22.71 -1.80 10.21
N LEU A 277 22.63 -0.50 10.52
CA LEU A 277 21.73 0.41 9.82
C LEU A 277 22.07 0.50 8.33
N ARG A 278 23.36 0.47 7.99
CA ARG A 278 23.84 0.40 6.62
C ARG A 278 23.35 -0.86 5.91
N GLY A 279 23.59 -2.03 6.49
CA GLY A 279 23.20 -3.31 5.91
C GLY A 279 21.70 -3.42 5.68
N ASP A 280 20.89 -2.98 6.65
CA ASP A 280 19.42 -2.92 6.47
C ASP A 280 19.02 -1.93 5.36
N THR A 281 19.69 -0.78 5.27
CA THR A 281 19.45 0.21 4.21
C THR A 281 19.79 -0.36 2.84
N GLU A 282 20.96 -0.97 2.67
CA GLU A 282 21.40 -1.60 1.43
C GLU A 282 20.48 -2.77 1.03
N GLU A 283 20.03 -3.56 1.99
CA GLU A 283 19.05 -4.62 1.74
C GLU A 283 17.74 -4.03 1.18
N ILE A 284 17.20 -2.98 1.80
CA ILE A 284 15.98 -2.33 1.32
C ILE A 284 16.18 -1.71 -0.06
N MET A 285 17.31 -1.01 -0.30
CA MET A 285 17.59 -0.43 -1.62
C MET A 285 17.73 -1.48 -2.70
N THR A 286 18.46 -2.57 -2.43
CA THR A 286 18.61 -3.68 -3.38
C THR A 286 17.25 -4.28 -3.73
N ARG A 287 16.36 -4.43 -2.75
CA ARG A 287 14.98 -4.90 -2.94
C ARG A 287 14.13 -3.93 -3.75
N SER A 288 14.34 -2.63 -3.56
CA SER A 288 13.71 -1.59 -4.38
C SER A 288 14.21 -1.63 -5.82
N GLU A 289 15.50 -1.87 -6.06
CA GLU A 289 16.07 -1.92 -7.41
C GLU A 289 15.61 -3.15 -8.19
N ASN A 290 15.54 -4.31 -7.55
CA ASN A 290 15.17 -5.58 -8.20
C ASN A 290 13.67 -5.92 -8.09
N GLY A 291 12.82 -5.00 -7.62
CA GLY A 291 11.41 -5.27 -7.33
C GLY A 291 10.64 -5.83 -8.53
N LEU A 292 10.83 -5.27 -9.72
CA LEU A 292 10.18 -5.76 -10.94
C LEU A 292 10.66 -7.16 -11.33
N GLU A 293 11.97 -7.42 -11.25
CA GLU A 293 12.55 -8.73 -11.56
C GLU A 293 12.02 -9.81 -10.60
N ARG A 294 11.85 -9.46 -9.32
CA ARG A 294 11.24 -10.35 -8.31
C ARG A 294 9.80 -10.70 -8.67
N ILE A 295 9.00 -9.72 -9.08
CA ILE A 295 7.61 -9.95 -9.50
C ILE A 295 7.55 -10.85 -10.74
N VAL A 296 8.34 -10.53 -11.77
CA VAL A 296 8.40 -11.32 -13.02
C VAL A 296 8.83 -12.75 -12.73
N LYS A 297 9.85 -12.95 -11.88
CA LYS A 297 10.31 -14.28 -11.47
C LYS A 297 9.19 -15.10 -10.84
N ILE A 298 8.36 -14.49 -10.00
CA ILE A 298 7.22 -15.18 -9.39
C ILE A 298 6.22 -15.61 -10.47
N LEU A 299 5.82 -14.69 -11.35
CA LEU A 299 4.87 -14.98 -12.42
C LEU A 299 5.39 -16.06 -13.40
N ASP A 300 6.68 -16.01 -13.74
CA ASP A 300 7.35 -16.98 -14.60
C ASP A 300 7.46 -18.36 -13.94
N CYS A 301 7.69 -18.44 -12.62
CA CYS A 301 7.71 -19.71 -11.88
C CYS A 301 6.39 -20.47 -11.97
N HIS A 302 5.26 -19.74 -12.02
CA HIS A 302 3.94 -20.34 -12.24
C HIS A 302 3.61 -20.57 -13.72
N GLY A 303 4.40 -20.00 -14.63
CA GLY A 303 4.16 -20.06 -16.06
C GLY A 303 3.00 -19.21 -16.55
N TYR A 304 2.55 -18.23 -15.77
CA TYR A 304 1.39 -17.40 -16.08
C TYR A 304 1.66 -16.44 -17.23
N ARG A 305 0.69 -16.30 -18.14
CA ARG A 305 0.79 -15.44 -19.32
C ARG A 305 -0.27 -14.36 -19.33
N ASN A 306 0.02 -13.27 -20.04
CA ASN A 306 -0.96 -12.23 -20.29
C ASN A 306 -2.18 -12.78 -21.04
N GLY A 307 -3.38 -12.43 -20.58
CA GLY A 307 -4.66 -12.92 -21.08
C GLY A 307 -5.04 -14.32 -20.60
N GLU A 308 -4.26 -14.95 -19.72
CA GLU A 308 -4.59 -16.26 -19.18
C GLU A 308 -5.72 -16.17 -18.15
N SER A 309 -6.61 -17.16 -18.16
CA SER A 309 -7.64 -17.29 -17.14
C SER A 309 -7.12 -18.13 -15.98
N LEU A 310 -7.04 -17.53 -14.81
CA LEU A 310 -6.61 -18.18 -13.58
C LEU A 310 -7.77 -18.86 -12.85
N THR A 311 -7.44 -19.90 -12.08
CA THR A 311 -8.35 -20.52 -11.11
C THR A 311 -8.27 -19.79 -9.76
N PHE A 312 -9.24 -20.03 -8.87
CA PHE A 312 -9.17 -19.48 -7.52
C PHE A 312 -7.92 -19.92 -6.74
N SER A 313 -7.50 -21.18 -6.89
CA SER A 313 -6.29 -21.66 -6.22
C SER A 313 -5.02 -20.98 -6.74
N GLN A 314 -4.97 -20.64 -8.03
CA GLN A 314 -3.87 -19.90 -8.63
C GLN A 314 -3.85 -18.44 -8.12
N CYS A 315 -5.01 -17.80 -8.00
CA CYS A 315 -5.12 -16.48 -7.40
C CYS A 315 -4.72 -16.48 -5.91
N GLU A 316 -5.14 -17.49 -5.16
CA GLU A 316 -4.76 -17.66 -3.75
C GLU A 316 -3.26 -17.87 -3.59
N ALA A 317 -2.61 -18.60 -4.50
CA ALA A 317 -1.15 -18.75 -4.51
C ALA A 317 -0.44 -17.39 -4.69
N LEU A 318 -0.90 -16.56 -5.63
CA LEU A 318 -0.33 -15.22 -5.86
C LEU A 318 -0.52 -14.27 -4.66
N LEU A 319 -1.62 -14.41 -3.91
CA LEU A 319 -1.81 -13.71 -2.64
C LEU A 319 -0.77 -14.16 -1.60
N THR A 320 -0.62 -15.48 -1.41
CA THR A 320 0.31 -16.03 -0.41
C THR A 320 1.78 -15.79 -0.74
N GLU A 321 2.10 -15.54 -2.00
CA GLU A 321 3.45 -15.18 -2.46
C GLU A 321 3.71 -13.66 -2.42
N GLY A 322 2.74 -12.86 -2.00
CA GLY A 322 2.92 -11.43 -1.78
C GLY A 322 2.89 -10.55 -3.02
N VAL A 323 2.62 -11.12 -4.21
CA VAL A 323 2.57 -10.36 -5.47
C VAL A 323 1.26 -9.56 -5.58
N VAL A 324 0.21 -9.95 -4.86
CA VAL A 324 -0.99 -9.11 -4.76
C VAL A 324 -0.75 -7.99 -3.75
N VAL A 325 -0.57 -6.77 -4.28
CA VAL A 325 -0.27 -5.58 -3.47
C VAL A 325 -1.54 -4.79 -3.11
N GLU A 326 -2.59 -4.87 -3.93
CA GLU A 326 -3.86 -4.20 -3.68
C GLU A 326 -5.06 -5.08 -4.02
N LEU A 327 -6.14 -4.90 -3.27
CA LEU A 327 -7.48 -5.41 -3.57
C LEU A 327 -8.29 -4.35 -4.30
N LEU A 328 -8.97 -4.73 -5.38
CA LEU A 328 -9.83 -3.85 -6.17
C LEU A 328 -11.29 -4.18 -5.85
N LEU A 329 -11.97 -3.29 -5.13
CA LEU A 329 -13.36 -3.47 -4.75
C LEU A 329 -14.26 -2.56 -5.58
N GLU A 330 -15.31 -3.15 -6.14
CA GLU A 330 -16.35 -2.41 -6.85
C GLU A 330 -17.62 -2.34 -6.00
N PRO A 331 -18.35 -1.21 -6.06
CA PRO A 331 -19.58 -1.05 -5.31
C PRO A 331 -20.71 -1.89 -5.91
N MET A 332 -21.53 -2.49 -5.05
CA MET A 332 -22.64 -3.37 -5.43
C MET A 332 -23.66 -2.68 -6.33
N TRP A 333 -23.88 -1.37 -6.19
CA TRP A 333 -24.86 -0.63 -7.00
C TRP A 333 -24.53 -0.63 -8.50
N ARG A 334 -23.28 -0.91 -8.89
CA ARG A 334 -22.84 -1.01 -10.29
C ARG A 334 -23.06 -2.38 -10.92
N LEU A 335 -23.47 -3.37 -10.14
CA LEU A 335 -23.80 -4.69 -10.67
C LEU A 335 -25.03 -4.58 -11.58
N ARG A 336 -24.93 -5.18 -12.76
CA ARG A 336 -26.01 -5.17 -13.76
C ARG A 336 -27.32 -5.68 -13.17
N ASP A 337 -27.27 -6.77 -12.40
CA ASP A 337 -28.46 -7.34 -11.76
C ASP A 337 -29.06 -6.38 -10.73
N VAL A 338 -28.23 -5.70 -9.92
CA VAL A 338 -28.73 -4.69 -8.97
C VAL A 338 -29.42 -3.54 -9.70
N VAL A 339 -28.80 -2.98 -10.75
CA VAL A 339 -29.41 -1.90 -11.54
C VAL A 339 -30.74 -2.36 -12.15
N ARG A 340 -30.75 -3.54 -12.75
CA ARG A 340 -31.94 -4.14 -13.37
C ARG A 340 -33.08 -4.33 -12.38
N TRP A 341 -32.82 -5.02 -11.27
CA TRP A 341 -33.82 -5.35 -10.28
C TRP A 341 -34.18 -4.16 -9.37
N ARG A 342 -33.48 -3.03 -9.44
CA ARG A 342 -33.96 -1.78 -8.83
C ARG A 342 -34.94 -1.00 -9.71
N MET A 343 -34.81 -1.10 -11.04
CA MET A 343 -35.52 -0.24 -11.98
C MET A 343 -36.70 -0.91 -12.70
N GLU A 344 -36.66 -2.23 -12.92
CA GLU A 344 -37.73 -2.93 -13.64
C GLU A 344 -38.99 -3.11 -12.78
N ASN A 345 -40.18 -3.17 -13.36
CA ASN A 345 -41.41 -3.55 -12.63
C ASN A 345 -41.75 -5.05 -12.77
N ASN A 346 -40.77 -5.85 -13.20
CA ASN A 346 -40.93 -7.27 -13.44
C ASN A 346 -41.10 -8.04 -12.12
N ILE A 347 -41.98 -9.04 -12.14
CA ILE A 347 -42.11 -10.05 -11.08
C ILE A 347 -41.03 -11.11 -11.33
N ILE A 348 -40.37 -11.57 -10.27
CA ILE A 348 -39.29 -12.59 -10.35
C ILE A 348 -39.86 -13.92 -10.85
#